data_AF-A0AAX2SGT3-F1
#
_entry.id   AF-A0AAX2SGT3-F1
#
_cell.length_a   1.000
_cell.length_b   1.000
_cell.length_c   1.000
_cell.angle_alpha   90.00
_cell.angle_beta   90.00
_cell.angle_gamma   90.00
#
_symmetry.space_group_name_H-M   'P 1'
#
loop_
_entity.id
_entity.type
_entity.pdbx_description
1 polymer ?
#
loop_
_entity_poly.entity_id
_entity_poly.type
_entity_poly.pdbx_seq_one_letter_code
_entity_poly.pdbx_strand_id
1 'polypeptide(L)'
;MDFDLLGSLATGSTGHDAAASGPAGTAPHAVCSRRGCRAAARWSLVWNNPRVHTPERRKTWLACDEHREHLADFLGQRGFLKDVEPFEQQPTGGVEPGAQASVPDEVPRETAPEPTEGAGGVGPAGTERLD
;
A
#
# COMPACT_ATOMS: atom_id res chain seq x y z
N MET A 1 -6.74 -7.66 48.53
CA MET A 1 -6.25 -8.01 47.18
C MET A 1 -4.86 -7.45 47.12
N ASP A 2 -3.91 -8.25 47.58
CA ASP A 2 -2.56 -7.82 47.92
C ASP A 2 -1.64 -8.80 47.21
N PHE A 3 -1.09 -8.37 46.07
CA PHE A 3 -0.15 -9.17 45.29
C PHE A 3 1.26 -8.72 45.69
N ASP A 4 1.87 -9.56 46.53
CA ASP A 4 3.16 -9.40 47.16
C ASP A 4 4.31 -9.26 46.15
N LEU A 5 5.33 -8.51 46.58
CA LEU A 5 6.65 -8.38 45.98
C LEU A 5 7.37 -9.74 45.85
N LEU A 6 8.15 -9.90 44.77
CA LEU A 6 9.56 -10.34 44.75
C LEU A 6 9.88 -11.11 43.46
N GLY A 7 10.69 -10.49 42.60
CA GLY A 7 11.22 -11.13 41.41
C GLY A 7 12.32 -10.32 40.74
N SER A 8 13.24 -9.77 41.55
CA SER A 8 14.50 -9.20 41.05
C SER A 8 15.28 -10.24 40.27
N LEU A 9 15.51 -9.97 38.99
CA LEU A 9 16.64 -10.51 38.23
C LEU A 9 17.33 -9.33 37.55
N ALA A 10 18.21 -8.65 38.29
CA ALA A 10 19.29 -7.91 37.67
C ALA A 10 20.43 -8.90 37.40
N THR A 11 20.81 -9.11 36.15
CA THR A 11 22.16 -9.59 35.81
C THR A 11 22.58 -9.05 34.44
N GLY A 12 23.49 -8.07 34.47
CA GLY A 12 24.60 -7.96 33.52
C GLY A 12 24.34 -7.27 32.17
N SER A 13 24.25 -5.94 32.15
CA SER A 13 24.66 -5.18 30.97
C SER A 13 26.18 -5.22 30.87
N THR A 14 26.72 -6.25 30.24
CA THR A 14 28.07 -6.18 29.68
C THR A 14 28.03 -5.12 28.58
N GLY A 15 28.74 -4.02 28.82
CA GLY A 15 28.90 -2.94 27.85
C GLY A 15 29.40 -3.50 26.52
N HIS A 16 28.62 -3.25 25.47
CA HIS A 16 29.12 -3.26 24.11
C HIS A 16 29.51 -1.82 23.75
N ASP A 17 30.58 -1.32 24.36
CA ASP A 17 31.35 -0.24 23.73
C ASP A 17 32.16 -0.86 22.58
N ALA A 18 31.45 -1.13 21.49
CA ALA A 18 32.04 -1.32 20.17
C ALA A 18 31.69 -0.08 19.35
N ALA A 19 32.72 0.76 19.20
CA ALA A 19 32.80 1.94 18.37
C ALA A 19 31.77 1.99 17.23
N ALA A 20 30.95 3.03 17.27
CA ALA A 20 30.16 3.49 16.14
C ALA A 20 31.08 3.82 14.96
N SER A 21 31.33 2.83 14.10
CA SER A 21 31.40 3.08 12.67
C SER A 21 29.95 3.26 12.23
N GLY A 22 29.46 4.49 12.29
CA GLY A 22 28.09 4.79 11.88
C GLY A 22 27.87 4.27 10.46
N PRO A 23 26.83 3.45 10.18
CA PRO A 23 26.60 3.06 8.81
C PRO A 23 26.17 4.32 8.06
N ALA A 24 27.04 4.77 7.16
CA ALA A 24 26.64 5.61 6.04
C ALA A 24 25.34 5.02 5.49
N GLY A 25 24.30 5.86 5.43
CA GLY A 25 22.93 5.45 5.15
C GLY A 25 22.81 4.62 3.88
N THR A 26 22.87 3.29 4.02
CA THR A 26 22.34 2.38 3.03
C THR A 26 20.85 2.35 3.27
N ALA A 27 20.09 2.96 2.37
CA ALA A 27 18.64 2.82 2.37
C ALA A 27 18.29 1.33 2.50
N PRO A 28 17.32 0.95 3.34
CA PRO A 28 17.01 -0.45 3.57
C PRO A 28 16.61 -1.09 2.24
N HIS A 29 17.42 -2.03 1.80
CA HIS A 29 17.14 -2.81 0.61
C HIS A 29 15.98 -3.77 0.91
N ALA A 30 15.05 -3.93 -0.04
CA ALA A 30 14.00 -4.94 0.07
C ALA A 30 14.61 -6.34 0.27
N VAL A 31 14.10 -7.07 1.26
CA VAL A 31 14.70 -8.31 1.76
C VAL A 31 13.92 -9.53 1.27
N CYS A 32 14.64 -10.64 1.06
CA CYS A 32 14.05 -11.94 0.76
C CYS A 32 13.01 -12.36 1.83
N SER A 33 11.87 -12.87 1.38
CA SER A 33 10.77 -13.35 2.23
C SER A 33 11.02 -14.72 2.87
N ARG A 34 12.09 -15.44 2.49
CA ARG A 34 12.43 -16.69 3.16
C ARG A 34 12.79 -16.40 4.60
N ARG A 35 12.17 -17.13 5.53
CA ARG A 35 12.40 -16.96 6.96
C ARG A 35 13.88 -17.09 7.29
N GLY A 36 14.45 -16.07 7.94
CA GLY A 36 15.85 -16.02 8.34
C GLY A 36 16.83 -15.54 7.26
N CYS A 37 16.37 -15.36 6.02
CA CYS A 37 17.18 -14.77 4.96
C CYS A 37 17.19 -13.24 5.11
N ARG A 38 18.38 -12.64 4.99
CA ARG A 38 18.56 -11.17 4.95
C ARG A 38 19.17 -10.68 3.64
N ALA A 39 19.28 -11.54 2.63
CA ALA A 39 19.82 -11.16 1.33
C ALA A 39 18.85 -10.21 0.59
N ALA A 40 19.43 -9.35 -0.25
CA ALA A 40 18.68 -8.45 -1.10
C ALA A 40 17.79 -9.24 -2.08
N ALA A 41 16.54 -8.81 -2.19
CA ALA A 41 15.60 -9.36 -3.15
C ALA A 41 15.99 -8.96 -4.59
N ARG A 42 15.94 -9.95 -5.48
CA ARG A 42 16.15 -9.82 -6.94
C ARG A 42 14.98 -10.34 -7.75
N TRP A 43 14.01 -11.00 -7.10
CA TRP A 43 12.86 -11.62 -7.73
C TRP A 43 11.57 -11.32 -6.95
N SER A 44 10.48 -11.17 -7.70
CA SER A 44 9.11 -11.00 -7.24
C SER A 44 8.33 -12.25 -7.63
N LEU A 45 7.75 -12.94 -6.65
CA LEU A 45 6.89 -14.10 -6.85
C LEU A 45 5.45 -13.69 -6.57
N VAL A 46 4.65 -13.58 -7.63
CA VAL A 46 3.23 -13.25 -7.55
C VAL A 46 2.45 -14.53 -7.29
N TRP A 47 1.59 -14.52 -6.28
CA TRP A 47 0.83 -15.69 -5.88
C TRP A 47 -0.57 -15.35 -5.38
N ASN A 48 -1.48 -16.33 -5.47
CA ASN A 48 -2.84 -16.23 -4.97
C ASN A 48 -3.26 -17.57 -4.34
N ASN A 49 -3.81 -17.52 -3.13
CA ASN A 49 -4.43 -18.68 -2.48
C ASN A 49 -5.95 -18.59 -2.66
N PRO A 50 -6.56 -19.37 -3.57
CA PRO A 50 -7.98 -19.28 -3.89
C PRO A 50 -8.89 -19.70 -2.74
N ARG A 51 -8.36 -20.35 -1.70
CA ARG A 51 -9.13 -20.74 -0.52
C ARG A 51 -9.39 -19.56 0.44
N VAL A 52 -8.61 -18.48 0.33
CA VAL A 52 -8.66 -17.33 1.25
C VAL A 52 -8.85 -16.00 0.52
N HIS A 53 -8.47 -15.93 -0.75
CA HIS A 53 -8.46 -14.70 -1.54
C HIS A 53 -9.23 -14.89 -2.83
N THR A 54 -9.95 -13.85 -3.26
CA THR A 54 -10.53 -13.76 -4.61
C THR A 54 -9.42 -13.84 -5.67
N PRO A 55 -9.72 -14.26 -6.90
CA PRO A 55 -8.72 -14.41 -7.95
C PRO A 55 -8.04 -13.07 -8.34
N GLU A 56 -8.73 -11.93 -8.15
CA GLU A 56 -8.13 -10.60 -8.34
C GLU A 56 -7.10 -10.24 -7.27
N ARG A 57 -7.20 -10.79 -6.05
CA ARG A 57 -6.31 -10.43 -4.95
C ARG A 57 -5.00 -11.22 -4.99
N ARG A 58 -3.94 -10.59 -5.52
CA ARG A 58 -2.60 -11.16 -5.63
C ARG A 58 -1.70 -10.66 -4.50
N LYS A 59 -0.88 -11.55 -3.96
CA LYS A 59 0.19 -11.23 -3.01
C LYS A 59 1.53 -11.41 -3.70
N THR A 60 2.52 -10.69 -3.20
CA THR A 60 3.90 -10.77 -3.70
C THR A 60 4.82 -11.23 -2.58
N TRP A 61 5.67 -12.21 -2.88
CA TRP A 61 6.82 -12.57 -2.06
C TRP A 61 8.10 -12.18 -2.78
N LEU A 62 9.09 -11.74 -2.02
CA LEU A 62 10.38 -11.35 -2.57
C LEU A 62 11.41 -12.48 -2.37
N ALA A 63 12.29 -12.69 -3.34
CA ALA A 63 13.34 -13.70 -3.25
C ALA A 63 14.70 -13.18 -3.72
N CYS A 64 15.77 -13.65 -3.08
CA CYS A 64 17.12 -13.59 -3.65
C CYS A 64 17.32 -14.75 -4.63
N ASP A 65 18.41 -14.74 -5.40
CA ASP A 65 18.73 -15.78 -6.38
C ASP A 65 18.75 -17.18 -5.78
N GLU A 66 19.31 -17.33 -4.59
CA GLU A 66 19.39 -18.62 -3.87
C GLU A 66 18.02 -19.20 -3.51
N HIS A 67 17.03 -18.35 -3.24
CA HIS A 67 15.75 -18.78 -2.68
C HIS A 67 14.56 -18.68 -3.63
N ARG A 68 14.78 -18.14 -4.83
CA ARG A 68 13.76 -18.03 -5.87
C ARG A 68 13.11 -19.39 -6.16
N GLU A 69 13.93 -20.40 -6.45
CA GLU A 69 13.45 -21.72 -6.86
C GLU A 69 12.69 -22.42 -5.74
N HIS A 70 13.23 -22.39 -4.52
CA HIS A 70 12.57 -23.00 -3.36
C HIS A 70 11.19 -22.38 -3.07
N LEU A 71 11.04 -21.06 -3.18
CA LEU A 71 9.76 -20.40 -2.95
C LEU A 71 8.78 -20.63 -4.11
N ALA A 72 9.27 -20.64 -5.35
CA ALA A 72 8.47 -20.91 -6.54
C ALA A 72 7.92 -22.35 -6.51
N ASP A 73 8.76 -23.33 -6.21
CA ASP A 73 8.37 -24.74 -6.09
C ASP A 73 7.31 -24.93 -4.99
N PHE A 74 7.52 -24.35 -3.80
CA PHE A 74 6.56 -24.39 -2.70
C PHE A 74 5.17 -23.84 -3.07
N LEU A 75 5.14 -22.76 -3.85
CA LEU A 75 3.89 -22.16 -4.35
C LEU A 75 3.30 -22.97 -5.51
N GLY A 76 4.15 -23.50 -6.38
CA GLY A 76 3.79 -24.29 -7.56
C GLY A 76 3.13 -25.62 -7.20
N GLN A 77 3.71 -26.36 -6.26
CA GLN A 77 3.13 -27.62 -5.75
C GLN A 77 1.70 -27.46 -5.20
N ARG A 78 1.34 -26.25 -4.78
CA ARG A 78 0.00 -25.92 -4.25
C ARG A 78 -0.91 -25.24 -5.26
N GLY A 79 -0.43 -24.99 -6.48
CA GLY A 79 -1.16 -24.26 -7.52
C GLY A 79 -1.39 -22.78 -7.20
N PHE A 80 -0.59 -22.19 -6.30
CA PHE A 80 -0.75 -20.80 -5.87
C PHE A 80 0.11 -19.82 -6.67
N LEU A 81 1.19 -20.30 -7.29
CA LEU A 81 2.09 -19.47 -8.07
C LEU A 81 1.38 -18.91 -9.31
N LYS A 82 1.56 -17.62 -9.57
CA LYS A 82 1.04 -16.93 -10.75
C LYS A 82 2.16 -16.48 -11.66
N ASP A 83 3.17 -15.83 -11.12
CA ASP A 83 4.29 -15.32 -11.91
C ASP A 83 5.58 -15.21 -11.08
N VAL A 84 6.72 -15.16 -11.77
CA VAL A 84 8.05 -14.95 -11.20
C VAL A 84 8.79 -13.93 -12.07
N GLU A 85 8.93 -12.71 -11.56
CA GLU A 85 9.49 -11.59 -12.31
C GLU A 85 10.79 -11.11 -11.65
N PRO A 86 11.75 -10.57 -12.42
CA PRO A 86 12.85 -9.80 -11.85
C PRO A 86 12.32 -8.66 -10.98
N PHE A 87 12.93 -8.45 -9.83
CA PHE A 87 12.59 -7.36 -8.92
C PHE A 87 13.73 -6.35 -8.86
N GLU A 88 13.41 -5.14 -9.28
CA GLU A 88 14.30 -3.99 -9.16
C GLU A 88 13.90 -3.16 -7.95
N GLN A 89 14.86 -3.01 -7.06
CA GLN A 89 14.65 -2.34 -5.80
C GLN A 89 14.52 -0.85 -6.03
N GLN A 90 13.30 -0.35 -5.82
CA GLN A 90 13.07 1.08 -5.78
C GLN A 90 13.72 1.62 -4.49
N PRO A 91 14.42 2.75 -4.52
CA PRO A 91 14.80 3.42 -3.29
C PRO A 91 13.50 3.71 -2.54
N THR A 92 13.29 3.06 -1.39
CA THR A 92 12.20 3.43 -0.49
C THR A 92 12.44 4.89 -0.15
N GLY A 93 11.65 5.77 -0.76
CA GLY A 93 11.77 7.21 -0.60
C GLY A 93 11.78 7.51 0.88
N GLY A 94 12.90 8.05 1.37
CA GLY A 94 12.85 8.81 2.60
C GLY A 94 11.73 9.81 2.44
N VAL A 95 10.84 9.88 3.43
CA VAL A 95 9.91 10.99 3.53
C VAL A 95 10.77 12.24 3.63
N GLU A 96 11.03 12.93 2.52
CA GLU A 96 11.62 14.26 2.59
C GLU A 96 10.58 15.11 3.33
N PRO A 97 10.89 15.72 4.49
CA PRO A 97 9.99 16.67 5.09
C PRO A 97 9.99 17.93 4.21
N GLY A 98 9.07 17.98 3.24
CA GLY A 98 8.77 19.18 2.47
C GLY A 98 9.16 19.12 1.00
N ALA A 99 8.37 18.39 0.22
CA ALA A 99 8.06 18.82 -1.15
C ALA A 99 6.61 18.40 -1.42
N GLN A 100 5.66 19.17 -0.87
CA GLN A 100 4.34 19.19 -1.46
C GLN A 100 4.52 19.49 -2.95
N ALA A 101 4.19 18.53 -3.81
CA ALA A 101 3.87 18.87 -5.19
C ALA A 101 2.75 19.91 -5.08
N SER A 102 3.06 21.15 -5.43
CA SER A 102 2.04 22.18 -5.63
C SER A 102 1.11 21.63 -6.69
N VAL A 103 -0.01 21.04 -6.27
CA VAL A 103 -1.17 20.91 -7.12
C VAL A 103 -1.53 22.35 -7.51
N PRO A 104 -1.53 22.73 -8.80
CA PRO A 104 -2.10 24.01 -9.17
C PRO A 104 -3.57 23.99 -8.75
N ASP A 105 -3.94 24.95 -7.90
CA ASP A 105 -5.30 25.18 -7.43
C ASP A 105 -6.14 25.80 -8.55
N GLU A 106 -6.41 25.06 -9.62
CA GLU A 106 -7.39 25.51 -10.63
C GLU A 106 -8.18 24.31 -11.16
N VAL A 107 -9.22 23.93 -10.41
CA VAL A 107 -10.45 23.42 -11.04
C VAL A 107 -11.33 24.65 -11.27
N PRO A 108 -11.48 25.16 -12.50
CA PRO A 108 -12.48 26.19 -12.75
C PRO A 108 -13.84 25.60 -12.37
N ARG A 109 -14.46 26.22 -11.35
CA ARG A 109 -15.85 25.97 -10.98
C ARG A 109 -16.69 26.27 -12.21
N GLU A 110 -17.21 25.25 -12.87
CA GLU A 110 -18.26 25.43 -13.87
C GLU A 110 -19.45 26.07 -13.15
N THR A 111 -19.65 27.37 -13.39
CA THR A 111 -20.84 28.07 -12.94
C THR A 111 -22.00 27.50 -13.75
N ALA A 112 -22.85 26.72 -13.09
CA ALA A 112 -24.13 26.30 -13.65
C ALA A 112 -24.91 27.55 -14.12
N PRO A 113 -25.48 27.57 -15.33
CA PRO A 113 -26.31 28.69 -15.78
C PRO A 113 -27.58 28.76 -14.93
N GLU A 114 -27.96 29.99 -14.56
CA GLU A 114 -29.20 30.31 -13.85
C GLU A 114 -30.43 29.73 -14.58
N PRO A 115 -31.46 29.23 -13.87
CA PRO A 115 -32.72 28.94 -14.52
C PRO A 115 -33.38 30.26 -14.92
N THR A 116 -33.43 30.54 -16.21
CA THR A 116 -34.31 31.57 -16.78
C THR A 116 -35.76 31.29 -16.38
N GLU A 117 -36.27 32.05 -15.41
CA GLU A 117 -37.71 32.13 -15.12
C GLU A 117 -38.38 32.82 -16.32
N GLY A 118 -38.98 32.01 -17.18
CA GLY A 118 -39.58 32.46 -18.43
C GLY A 118 -40.67 31.52 -18.89
N ALA A 119 -41.84 31.57 -18.24
CA ALA A 119 -43.12 31.15 -18.79
C ALA A 119 -44.20 31.85 -17.95
N GLY A 120 -45.06 32.71 -18.46
CA GLY A 120 -45.73 32.67 -19.74
C GLY A 120 -47.21 32.80 -19.42
N GLY A 121 -47.76 33.99 -19.64
CA GLY A 121 -49.11 34.36 -19.22
C GLY A 121 -50.19 33.44 -19.77
N VAL A 122 -51.15 33.08 -18.91
CA VAL A 122 -52.43 32.52 -19.32
C VAL A 122 -53.50 33.60 -19.22
N GLY A 123 -54.04 33.96 -20.39
CA GLY A 123 -55.29 34.68 -20.57
C GLY A 123 -55.35 35.25 -21.99
N PRO A 124 -56.54 35.45 -22.61
CA PRO A 124 -57.90 35.22 -22.10
C PRO A 124 -58.84 34.51 -23.12
N ALA A 125 -60.11 34.38 -22.70
CA ALA A 125 -61.34 34.39 -23.51
C ALA A 125 -61.83 33.09 -24.18
N GLY A 126 -62.79 32.44 -23.52
CA GLY A 126 -64.22 32.47 -23.91
C GLY A 126 -64.67 31.63 -25.12
N THR A 127 -65.56 30.66 -24.87
CA THR A 127 -66.78 30.41 -25.67
C THR A 127 -67.79 29.62 -24.82
N GLU A 128 -68.79 30.27 -24.23
CA GLU A 128 -70.04 29.60 -23.83
C GLU A 128 -71.18 30.27 -24.60
N ARG A 129 -71.80 29.46 -25.47
CA ARG A 129 -72.92 29.80 -26.36
C ARG A 129 -74.00 28.73 -26.13
N LEU A 130 -75.11 29.15 -25.52
CA LEU A 130 -76.50 28.67 -25.68
C LEU A 130 -76.79 27.15 -25.56
N ASP A 131 -77.59 26.78 -24.55
CA ASP A 131 -79.00 26.36 -24.72
C ASP A 131 -79.80 26.69 -23.45
#